data_AF-A0A812UR22-F1
#
_entry.id   AF-A0A812UR22-F1
#
_cell.length_a   1.000
_cell.length_b   1.000
_cell.length_c   1.000
_cell.angle_alpha   90.00
_cell.angle_beta   90.00
_cell.angle_gamma   90.00
#
_symmetry.space_group_name_H-M   'P 1'
#
loop_
_entity.id
_entity.type
_entity.pdbx_description
1 polymer ?
#
loop_
_entity_poly.entity_id
_entity_poly.type
_entity_poly.pdbx_seq_one_letter_code
_entity_poly.pdbx_strand_id
1 'polypeptide(L)'
;MALALQSVPRRSSRDGPVDGEADVAKPSFRRPRHAFGNRHLLAFRKNQFSELVERTVDALKSNLVEASLQDVQNVLAKIRRQFDEVRCEADRKEAELVTLRQEIRFWESEAKPPEEQDHYNGFVRKSVVEKLGQASTELDQALETQKVYQHMVERLLREQRILQQKVLMMENYLDRKTREVEAKQHFSRRINEDKVEQIVKLEMLEQDMDLERTVRTAAMSDLSAAVERRRQDVNEAEYFETWRYEAALEAATEAFEATAGRYRKIYAIEKLTGNCLQRLTFDQAEQSQATEDGFQRIREVTGLTDVMEIVQKFLHREDEHEQLKTTVREAEARLHQLREEEASRPCEDALIDAKPETRGLGVEVTEFEQMLEDVRQDHSDVQEQLKQSTLLVDSLKRWSNRLAKSLAPIQEIRAVHAESDLPRFFNHLVQVVHEFLDRAHAEMPDARLVKITSEATHKDFSDQGKLLHDKDFLRSNCRVATAEPVKDDRQKKKDEERDQEEEKRGVIEFATDRERVKKEAADRDQRFPRAKVAARGRARN
;
A
#
# COMPACT_ATOMS: atom_id res chain seq x y z
N MET A 1 -19.71 35.75 1.27
CA MET A 1 -19.03 36.50 2.35
C MET A 1 -17.62 36.83 1.85
N ALA A 2 -17.30 37.96 1.23
CA ALA A 2 -17.93 39.30 1.19
C ALA A 2 -17.59 40.24 2.37
N LEU A 3 -16.32 40.65 2.43
CA LEU A 3 -15.76 41.91 3.00
C LEU A 3 -14.45 42.13 2.21
N ALA A 4 -14.19 43.15 1.38
CA ALA A 4 -14.78 44.47 1.13
C ALA A 4 -14.29 45.61 2.05
N LEU A 5 -13.00 46.00 1.92
CA LEU A 5 -12.49 47.30 2.39
C LEU A 5 -11.61 48.01 1.36
N GLN A 6 -11.80 49.33 1.35
CA GLN A 6 -11.20 50.44 0.60
C GLN A 6 -9.66 50.34 0.42
N SER A 7 -9.04 50.65 -0.73
CA SER A 7 -9.16 51.76 -1.70
C SER A 7 -8.41 53.06 -1.32
N VAL A 8 -7.11 53.13 -1.64
CA VAL A 8 -6.32 54.38 -1.68
C VAL A 8 -5.38 54.38 -2.90
N PRO A 9 -5.51 55.33 -3.85
CA PRO A 9 -4.57 55.49 -4.97
C PRO A 9 -3.79 56.81 -4.89
N ARG A 10 -2.46 56.76 -5.12
CA ARG A 10 -1.68 57.91 -5.62
C ARG A 10 -0.70 57.44 -6.70
N ARG A 11 -0.63 58.20 -7.80
CA ARG A 11 0.13 57.86 -9.02
C ARG A 11 1.48 58.58 -9.11
N SER A 12 2.33 57.99 -9.93
CA SER A 12 3.62 58.50 -10.44
C SER A 12 3.47 59.76 -11.32
N SER A 13 4.62 60.38 -11.60
CA SER A 13 4.93 61.32 -12.68
C SER A 13 4.47 62.76 -12.42
N ARG A 14 5.28 63.83 -12.56
CA ARG A 14 6.46 64.11 -13.42
C ARG A 14 6.12 64.30 -14.91
N ASP A 15 5.91 65.55 -15.30
CA ASP A 15 6.59 66.28 -16.40
C ASP A 15 5.85 67.63 -16.63
N GLY A 16 6.45 68.56 -17.37
CA GLY A 16 5.81 69.81 -17.82
C GLY A 16 5.27 69.68 -19.26
N PRO A 17 5.28 70.74 -20.10
CA PRO A 17 5.72 72.14 -19.83
C PRO A 17 4.87 73.23 -20.57
N VAL A 18 5.41 74.48 -20.62
CA VAL A 18 5.29 75.46 -21.76
C VAL A 18 3.99 76.30 -21.97
N ASP A 19 4.24 77.58 -22.33
CA ASP A 19 3.41 78.64 -23.00
C ASP A 19 2.12 79.26 -22.38
N GLY A 20 1.83 80.50 -22.84
CA GLY A 20 0.63 81.32 -22.57
C GLY A 20 0.85 82.45 -21.53
N GLU A 21 1.33 83.66 -21.81
CA GLU A 21 0.90 84.73 -22.77
C GLU A 21 -0.21 85.66 -22.22
N ALA A 22 -0.17 86.96 -22.60
CA ALA A 22 -1.17 88.03 -22.38
C ALA A 22 -1.37 88.57 -20.93
N ASP A 23 -1.70 89.85 -20.67
CA ASP A 23 -1.58 91.13 -21.44
C ASP A 23 -1.81 92.35 -20.47
N VAL A 24 -1.92 93.58 -21.00
CA VAL A 24 -2.39 94.85 -20.39
C VAL A 24 -1.41 95.50 -19.37
N ALA A 25 -0.48 96.42 -19.70
CA ALA A 25 -0.44 97.63 -20.54
C ALA A 25 -0.86 98.96 -19.86
N LYS A 26 0.01 99.99 -19.95
CA LYS A 26 -0.27 101.30 -20.60
C LYS A 26 0.98 102.23 -20.72
N PRO A 27 1.03 103.21 -21.66
CA PRO A 27 2.29 103.82 -22.12
C PRO A 27 2.32 105.38 -22.24
N SER A 28 3.38 105.92 -22.86
CA SER A 28 3.55 107.29 -23.44
C SER A 28 3.86 108.45 -22.44
N PHE A 29 4.47 109.61 -22.80
CA PHE A 29 4.60 110.29 -24.11
C PHE A 29 5.86 111.24 -24.25
N ARG A 30 6.39 111.38 -25.49
CA ARG A 30 6.98 112.58 -26.18
C ARG A 30 8.27 113.35 -25.73
N ARG A 31 9.13 113.62 -26.74
CA ARG A 31 9.99 114.83 -26.98
C ARG A 31 9.13 115.94 -27.71
N PRO A 32 9.58 117.15 -28.20
CA PRO A 32 10.95 117.69 -28.42
C PRO A 32 11.23 119.24 -28.36
N ARG A 33 12.50 119.63 -28.59
CA ARG A 33 13.06 120.78 -29.41
C ARG A 33 12.99 122.29 -29.01
N HIS A 34 14.18 122.93 -29.10
CA HIS A 34 14.52 124.36 -29.42
C HIS A 34 14.05 125.48 -28.43
N ALA A 35 14.58 126.72 -28.38
CA ALA A 35 15.53 127.48 -29.23
C ALA A 35 16.33 128.58 -28.44
N PHE A 36 17.38 129.17 -29.06
CA PHE A 36 18.18 130.37 -28.67
C PHE A 36 18.93 130.37 -27.30
N GLY A 37 20.05 131.07 -27.05
CA GLY A 37 21.06 131.66 -27.96
C GLY A 37 21.34 133.17 -27.79
N ASN A 38 22.53 133.59 -27.31
CA ASN A 38 23.13 134.92 -27.63
C ASN A 38 24.65 135.06 -27.36
N ARG A 39 25.26 136.19 -27.78
CA ARG A 39 26.72 136.50 -27.78
C ARG A 39 27.04 137.91 -27.21
N HIS A 40 28.31 138.10 -26.82
CA HIS A 40 29.16 139.33 -26.81
C HIS A 40 28.64 140.74 -26.39
N LEU A 41 29.46 141.37 -25.53
CA LEU A 41 29.99 142.76 -25.62
C LEU A 41 29.50 143.69 -26.75
N LEU A 42 29.19 144.97 -26.44
CA LEU A 42 30.03 146.14 -26.78
C LEU A 42 29.48 147.54 -26.37
N ALA A 43 30.41 148.42 -26.00
CA ALA A 43 30.55 149.86 -26.36
C ALA A 43 29.51 150.97 -26.01
N PHE A 44 30.04 152.01 -25.33
CA PHE A 44 29.92 153.47 -25.59
C PHE A 44 28.57 154.25 -25.57
N ARG A 45 28.61 155.41 -24.91
CA ARG A 45 28.24 156.70 -25.52
C ARG A 45 28.98 157.90 -24.90
N LYS A 46 29.14 158.97 -25.69
CA LYS A 46 29.59 160.32 -25.27
C LYS A 46 28.39 161.28 -25.25
N ASN A 47 28.47 162.37 -24.49
CA ASN A 47 27.58 163.53 -24.62
C ASN A 47 28.26 164.64 -25.44
N GLN A 48 27.48 165.42 -26.21
CA GLN A 48 27.99 166.29 -27.30
C GLN A 48 27.82 167.80 -27.03
N PHE A 49 27.71 168.23 -25.77
CA PHE A 49 27.34 169.62 -25.42
C PHE A 49 28.49 170.52 -24.94
N SER A 50 29.66 169.97 -24.60
CA SER A 50 30.68 170.69 -23.80
C SER A 50 31.54 171.71 -24.57
N GLU A 51 31.91 171.45 -25.82
CA GLU A 51 32.96 172.22 -26.52
C GLU A 51 32.55 172.71 -27.92
N LEU A 52 31.27 173.03 -28.10
CA LEU A 52 30.85 173.87 -29.24
C LEU A 52 31.34 175.34 -29.08
N VAL A 53 31.92 175.67 -27.93
CA VAL A 53 32.21 177.04 -27.44
C VAL A 53 33.63 177.53 -27.76
N GLU A 54 34.64 176.66 -27.83
CA GLU A 54 36.00 177.06 -28.26
C GLU A 54 36.11 177.37 -29.76
N ARG A 55 35.02 177.19 -30.52
CA ARG A 55 34.99 177.17 -31.99
C ARG A 55 35.30 178.53 -32.67
N THR A 56 35.38 179.62 -31.92
CA THR A 56 35.00 180.95 -32.47
C THR A 56 35.82 182.17 -32.04
N VAL A 57 36.84 182.06 -31.17
CA VAL A 57 37.49 183.25 -30.58
C VAL A 57 38.80 183.65 -31.28
N ASP A 58 39.85 182.81 -31.25
CA ASP A 58 41.16 183.16 -31.85
C ASP A 58 41.23 182.84 -33.36
N ALA A 59 40.27 183.37 -34.10
CA ALA A 59 40.43 183.60 -35.53
C ALA A 59 41.25 184.89 -35.79
N LEU A 60 41.73 185.05 -37.03
CA LEU A 60 42.23 186.32 -37.60
C LEU A 60 43.60 186.86 -37.10
N LYS A 61 44.69 186.25 -37.57
CA LYS A 61 45.95 186.91 -38.06
C LYS A 61 46.81 185.85 -38.80
N SER A 62 46.74 185.73 -40.13
CA SER A 62 47.54 186.47 -41.13
C SER A 62 49.05 186.18 -41.08
N ASN A 63 49.78 185.87 -42.16
CA ASN A 63 49.44 185.72 -43.59
C ASN A 63 50.65 185.10 -44.35
N LEU A 64 50.40 184.43 -45.49
CA LEU A 64 51.32 184.30 -46.64
C LEU A 64 52.65 183.49 -46.58
N VAL A 65 53.03 182.78 -45.52
CA VAL A 65 54.35 182.06 -45.47
C VAL A 65 54.27 180.53 -45.26
N GLU A 66 53.14 179.98 -44.80
CA GLU A 66 53.09 178.63 -44.21
C GLU A 66 53.19 177.43 -45.19
N ALA A 67 53.10 177.66 -46.51
CA ALA A 67 53.00 176.58 -47.50
C ALA A 67 54.17 175.58 -47.48
N SER A 68 55.37 175.99 -47.07
CA SER A 68 56.55 175.11 -46.97
C SER A 68 56.64 174.32 -45.65
N LEU A 69 55.96 174.76 -44.60
CA LEU A 69 55.90 174.06 -43.31
C LEU A 69 54.87 172.92 -43.34
N GLN A 70 53.80 173.06 -44.12
CA GLN A 70 52.72 172.08 -44.21
C GLN A 70 53.21 170.70 -44.66
N ASP A 71 54.14 170.63 -45.62
CA ASP A 71 54.67 169.34 -46.10
C ASP A 71 55.62 168.66 -45.10
N VAL A 72 56.41 169.43 -44.35
CA VAL A 72 57.24 168.88 -43.26
C VAL A 72 56.35 168.33 -42.14
N GLN A 73 55.25 169.02 -41.82
CA GLN A 73 54.25 168.53 -40.87
C GLN A 73 53.52 167.28 -41.40
N ASN A 74 53.17 167.23 -42.70
CA ASN A 74 52.57 166.05 -43.33
C ASN A 74 53.50 164.82 -43.25
N VAL A 75 54.80 164.99 -43.50
CA VAL A 75 55.80 163.92 -43.36
C VAL A 75 55.95 163.47 -41.90
N LEU A 76 56.05 164.40 -40.95
CA LEU A 76 56.13 164.07 -39.52
C LEU A 76 54.86 163.35 -39.01
N ALA A 77 53.67 163.79 -39.44
CA ALA A 77 52.41 163.13 -39.11
C ALA A 77 52.31 161.72 -39.70
N LYS A 78 52.88 161.49 -40.89
CA LYS A 78 52.94 160.17 -41.53
C LYS A 78 53.92 159.23 -40.81
N ILE A 79 55.12 159.70 -40.46
CA ILE A 79 56.10 158.95 -39.66
C ILE A 79 55.51 158.60 -38.29
N ARG A 80 54.80 159.55 -37.64
CA ARG A 80 54.19 159.31 -36.34
C ARG A 80 53.06 158.28 -36.39
N ARG A 81 52.20 158.32 -37.43
CA ARG A 81 51.25 157.24 -37.71
C ARG A 81 51.94 155.87 -37.83
N GLN A 82 53.01 155.76 -38.62
CA GLN A 82 53.70 154.49 -38.79
C GLN A 82 54.35 153.98 -37.49
N PHE A 83 54.86 154.88 -36.65
CA PHE A 83 55.36 154.52 -35.31
C PHE A 83 54.24 154.04 -34.38
N ASP A 84 53.11 154.75 -34.35
CA ASP A 84 51.97 154.39 -33.51
C ASP A 84 51.29 153.09 -34.00
N GLU A 85 51.24 152.85 -35.32
CA GLU A 85 50.77 151.60 -35.95
C GLU A 85 51.65 150.40 -35.57
N VAL A 86 52.97 150.50 -35.78
CA VAL A 86 53.93 149.43 -35.40
C VAL A 86 53.91 149.16 -33.90
N ARG A 87 53.74 150.20 -33.07
CA ARG A 87 53.60 150.04 -31.62
C ARG A 87 52.32 149.31 -31.24
N CYS A 88 51.17 149.66 -31.83
CA CYS A 88 49.91 148.96 -31.59
C CYS A 88 49.97 147.49 -32.05
N GLU A 89 50.74 147.17 -33.11
CA GLU A 89 50.97 145.80 -33.54
C GLU A 89 51.90 145.03 -32.58
N ALA A 90 52.94 145.66 -32.05
CA ALA A 90 53.81 145.08 -31.03
C ALA A 90 53.05 144.78 -29.72
N ASP A 91 52.32 145.76 -29.17
CA ASP A 91 51.50 145.60 -27.96
C ASP A 91 50.48 144.45 -28.12
N ARG A 92 49.91 144.29 -29.33
CA ARG A 92 49.01 143.19 -29.68
C ARG A 92 49.71 141.83 -29.72
N LYS A 93 50.91 141.75 -30.28
CA LYS A 93 51.69 140.50 -30.35
C LYS A 93 52.19 140.04 -28.99
N GLU A 94 52.49 140.97 -28.09
CA GLU A 94 52.83 140.63 -26.71
C GLU A 94 51.62 140.06 -25.95
N ALA A 95 50.41 140.61 -26.16
CA ALA A 95 49.18 140.04 -25.59
C ALA A 95 48.90 138.62 -26.10
N GLU A 96 49.07 138.36 -27.40
CA GLU A 96 48.90 137.02 -28.01
C GLU A 96 49.92 136.00 -27.45
N LEU A 97 51.15 136.43 -27.14
CA LEU A 97 52.16 135.60 -26.46
C LEU A 97 51.82 135.29 -25.00
N VAL A 98 51.16 136.21 -24.28
CA VAL A 98 50.71 135.96 -22.90
C VAL A 98 49.60 134.92 -22.87
N THR A 99 48.63 134.96 -23.79
CA THR A 99 47.56 133.94 -23.85
C THR A 99 48.10 132.55 -24.17
N LEU A 100 49.00 132.42 -25.15
CA LEU A 100 49.61 131.13 -25.50
C LEU A 100 50.43 130.53 -24.33
N ARG A 101 51.13 131.38 -23.56
CA ARG A 101 51.85 130.94 -22.34
C ARG A 101 50.93 130.48 -21.20
N GLN A 102 49.68 130.97 -21.16
CA GLN A 102 48.68 130.50 -20.19
C GLN A 102 48.07 129.16 -20.63
N GLU A 103 47.78 129.00 -21.92
CA GLU A 103 47.29 127.73 -22.49
C GLU A 103 48.31 126.60 -22.34
N ILE A 104 49.60 126.85 -22.64
CA ILE A 104 50.68 125.86 -22.44
C ILE A 104 50.73 125.40 -20.98
N ARG A 105 50.71 126.32 -20.01
CA ARG A 105 50.71 125.98 -18.58
C ARG A 105 49.46 125.22 -18.12
N PHE A 106 48.31 125.46 -18.74
CA PHE A 106 47.10 124.69 -18.47
C PHE A 106 47.31 123.22 -18.89
N TRP A 107 47.72 122.98 -20.14
CA TRP A 107 47.99 121.63 -20.64
C TRP A 107 49.13 120.93 -19.91
N GLU A 108 50.21 121.64 -19.54
CA GLU A 108 51.29 121.11 -18.69
C GLU A 108 50.80 120.69 -17.29
N SER A 109 49.77 121.37 -16.74
CA SER A 109 49.19 121.03 -15.43
C SER A 109 48.21 119.86 -15.49
N GLU A 110 47.57 119.63 -16.64
CA GLU A 110 46.70 118.49 -16.91
C GLU A 110 47.50 117.23 -17.30
N ALA A 111 48.64 117.41 -18.00
CA ALA A 111 49.57 116.36 -18.41
C ALA A 111 50.47 115.83 -17.27
N LYS A 112 49.89 115.48 -16.11
CA LYS A 112 50.58 114.65 -15.11
C LYS A 112 50.80 113.24 -15.67
N PRO A 113 52.03 112.67 -15.58
CA PRO A 113 52.27 111.29 -16.00
C PRO A 113 51.50 110.31 -15.09
N PRO A 114 50.71 109.36 -15.64
CA PRO A 114 49.80 108.51 -14.86
C PRO A 114 50.46 107.28 -14.21
N GLU A 115 51.80 107.25 -14.11
CA GLU A 115 52.58 106.03 -13.83
C GLU A 115 52.27 105.38 -12.47
N GLU A 116 52.01 106.16 -11.42
CA GLU A 116 51.64 105.63 -10.09
C GLU A 116 50.20 105.07 -10.06
N GLN A 117 49.28 105.71 -10.79
CA GLN A 117 47.86 105.34 -10.82
C GLN A 117 47.66 104.02 -11.57
N ASP A 118 48.34 103.85 -12.72
CA ASP A 118 48.25 102.64 -13.53
C ASP A 118 48.98 101.44 -12.92
N HIS A 119 50.01 101.66 -12.10
CA HIS A 119 50.62 100.56 -11.33
C HIS A 119 49.65 99.97 -10.29
N TYR A 120 48.91 100.81 -9.55
CA TYR A 120 47.90 100.34 -8.60
C TYR A 120 46.71 99.68 -9.31
N ASN A 121 46.16 100.33 -10.35
CA ASN A 121 45.09 99.77 -11.18
C ASN A 121 45.50 98.44 -11.82
N GLY A 122 46.76 98.33 -12.28
CA GLY A 122 47.33 97.12 -12.85
C GLY A 122 47.45 95.98 -11.83
N PHE A 123 47.83 96.27 -10.59
CA PHE A 123 47.87 95.27 -9.51
C PHE A 123 46.46 94.79 -9.12
N VAL A 124 45.51 95.73 -8.94
CA VAL A 124 44.10 95.39 -8.65
C VAL A 124 43.51 94.57 -9.79
N ARG A 125 43.72 94.96 -11.06
CA ARG A 125 43.26 94.22 -12.23
C ARG A 125 43.87 92.83 -12.30
N LYS A 126 45.17 92.66 -12.01
CA LYS A 126 45.81 91.34 -11.90
C LYS A 126 45.17 90.48 -10.81
N SER A 127 44.98 91.01 -9.60
CA SER A 127 44.34 90.26 -8.50
C SER A 127 42.88 89.88 -8.80
N VAL A 128 42.12 90.74 -9.48
CA VAL A 128 40.75 90.42 -9.92
C VAL A 128 40.74 89.35 -11.02
N VAL A 129 41.67 89.40 -11.99
CA VAL A 129 41.82 88.37 -13.03
C VAL A 129 42.27 87.03 -12.44
N GLU A 130 43.17 87.05 -11.46
CA GLU A 130 43.63 85.86 -10.74
C GLU A 130 42.49 85.21 -9.94
N LYS A 131 41.70 86.01 -9.20
CA LYS A 131 40.50 85.53 -8.49
C LYS A 131 39.40 85.03 -9.44
N LEU A 132 39.25 85.66 -10.62
CA LEU A 132 38.34 85.20 -11.66
C LEU A 132 38.80 83.84 -12.23
N GLY A 133 40.11 83.66 -12.42
CA GLY A 133 40.71 82.38 -12.80
C GLY A 133 40.50 81.30 -11.74
N GLN A 134 40.75 81.60 -10.47
CA GLN A 134 40.49 80.70 -9.33
C GLN A 134 39.01 80.29 -9.30
N ALA A 135 38.09 81.26 -9.31
CA ALA A 135 36.64 81.00 -9.34
C ALA A 135 36.18 80.22 -10.58
N SER A 136 36.83 80.39 -11.74
CA SER A 136 36.58 79.55 -12.92
C SER A 136 37.03 78.12 -12.67
N THR A 137 38.23 77.90 -12.14
CA THR A 137 38.71 76.54 -11.84
C THR A 137 37.92 75.84 -10.74
N GLU A 138 37.40 76.59 -9.77
CA GLU A 138 36.46 76.09 -8.75
C GLU A 138 35.09 75.73 -9.37
N LEU A 139 34.58 76.55 -10.29
CA LEU A 139 33.37 76.27 -11.04
C LEU A 139 33.52 75.03 -11.93
N ASP A 140 34.64 74.88 -12.63
CA ASP A 140 34.92 73.71 -13.46
C ASP A 140 35.00 72.43 -12.61
N GLN A 141 35.67 72.49 -11.45
CA GLN A 141 35.69 71.39 -10.46
C GLN A 141 34.29 71.09 -9.88
N ALA A 142 33.46 72.10 -9.64
CA ALA A 142 32.08 71.93 -9.22
C ALA A 142 31.22 71.25 -10.31
N LEU A 143 31.43 71.61 -11.58
CA LEU A 143 30.77 70.98 -12.73
C LEU A 143 31.27 69.54 -12.98
N GLU A 144 32.55 69.24 -12.72
CA GLU A 144 33.07 67.87 -12.78
C GLU A 144 32.52 66.99 -11.64
N THR A 145 32.55 67.47 -10.40
CA THR A 145 31.95 66.75 -9.27
C THR A 145 30.44 66.57 -9.44
N GLN A 146 29.72 67.55 -9.99
CA GLN A 146 28.31 67.41 -10.38
C GLN A 146 28.09 66.25 -11.37
N LYS A 147 28.92 66.13 -12.42
CA LYS A 147 28.84 65.03 -13.40
C LYS A 147 29.12 63.67 -12.73
N VAL A 148 30.09 63.60 -11.80
CA VAL A 148 30.37 62.39 -11.03
C VAL A 148 29.17 61.98 -10.17
N TYR A 149 28.59 62.91 -9.41
CA TYR A 149 27.40 62.64 -8.61
C TYR A 149 26.18 62.26 -9.46
N GLN A 150 25.98 62.90 -10.62
CA GLN A 150 24.93 62.50 -11.56
C GLN A 150 25.12 61.05 -12.03
N HIS A 151 26.32 60.66 -12.47
CA HIS A 151 26.58 59.27 -12.87
C HIS A 151 26.43 58.28 -11.70
N MET A 152 26.80 58.65 -10.48
CA MET A 152 26.54 57.85 -9.28
C MET A 152 25.04 57.64 -9.04
N VAL A 153 24.21 58.69 -9.15
CA VAL A 153 22.74 58.58 -9.03
C VAL A 153 22.16 57.72 -10.15
N GLU A 154 22.58 57.93 -11.40
CA GLU A 154 22.15 57.11 -12.54
C GLU A 154 22.57 55.64 -12.42
N ARG A 155 23.72 55.35 -11.79
CA ARG A 155 24.16 54.00 -11.45
C ARG A 155 23.29 53.39 -10.35
N LEU A 156 23.10 54.08 -9.23
CA LEU A 156 22.28 53.61 -8.11
C LEU A 156 20.83 53.35 -8.53
N LEU A 157 20.25 54.20 -9.39
CA LEU A 157 18.92 54.00 -9.96
C LEU A 157 18.84 52.79 -10.92
N ARG A 158 19.94 52.39 -11.56
CA ARG A 158 20.01 51.13 -12.34
C ARG A 158 20.11 49.92 -11.42
N GLU A 159 20.98 49.98 -10.41
CA GLU A 159 21.16 48.91 -9.42
C GLU A 159 19.87 48.67 -8.60
N GLN A 160 19.15 49.74 -8.22
CA GLN A 160 17.85 49.66 -7.56
C GLN A 160 16.80 48.92 -8.41
N ARG A 161 16.70 49.20 -9.71
CA ARG A 161 15.77 48.49 -10.62
C ARG A 161 16.11 47.00 -10.75
N ILE A 162 17.41 46.66 -10.82
CA ILE A 162 17.87 45.28 -10.85
C ILE A 162 17.53 44.54 -9.54
N LEU A 163 17.66 45.22 -8.39
CA LEU A 163 17.25 44.69 -7.09
C LEU A 163 15.72 44.49 -7.02
N GLN A 164 14.92 45.46 -7.45
CA GLN A 164 13.46 45.35 -7.52
C GLN A 164 13.01 44.18 -8.42
N GLN A 165 13.65 44.00 -9.58
CA GLN A 165 13.37 42.86 -10.46
C GLN A 165 13.72 41.51 -9.81
N LYS A 166 14.83 41.43 -9.06
CA LYS A 166 15.21 40.23 -8.30
C LYS A 166 14.24 39.92 -7.16
N VAL A 167 13.79 40.94 -6.42
CA VAL A 167 12.76 40.78 -5.37
C VAL A 167 11.48 40.24 -5.99
N LEU A 168 10.98 40.83 -7.09
CA LEU A 168 9.80 40.35 -7.80
C LEU A 168 9.94 38.90 -8.28
N MET A 169 11.12 38.49 -8.75
CA MET A 169 11.38 37.09 -9.12
C MET A 169 11.38 36.14 -7.92
N MET A 170 11.90 36.57 -6.76
CA MET A 170 11.86 35.80 -5.52
C MET A 170 10.45 35.69 -4.95
N GLU A 171 9.67 36.77 -4.98
CA GLU A 171 8.25 36.79 -4.60
C GLU A 171 7.47 35.78 -5.43
N ASN A 172 7.53 35.86 -6.78
CA ASN A 172 6.87 34.90 -7.67
C ASN A 172 7.31 33.44 -7.44
N TYR A 173 8.59 33.21 -7.08
CA TYR A 173 9.09 31.88 -6.75
C TYR A 173 8.51 31.35 -5.41
N LEU A 174 8.46 32.19 -4.38
CA LEU A 174 7.84 31.86 -3.09
C LEU A 174 6.35 31.59 -3.28
N ASP A 175 5.64 32.47 -3.99
CA ASP A 175 4.22 32.35 -4.34
C ASP A 175 3.90 31.02 -5.03
N ARG A 176 4.76 30.60 -5.97
CA ARG A 176 4.67 29.28 -6.61
C ARG A 176 4.94 28.15 -5.62
N LYS A 177 5.94 28.27 -4.74
CA LYS A 177 6.28 27.22 -3.77
C LYS A 177 5.23 27.06 -2.68
N THR A 178 4.59 28.13 -2.23
CA THR A 178 3.43 28.08 -1.33
C THR A 178 2.31 27.26 -1.96
N ARG A 179 1.91 27.56 -3.21
CA ARG A 179 0.89 26.79 -3.94
C ARG A 179 1.28 25.32 -4.17
N GLU A 180 2.56 25.04 -4.46
CA GLU A 180 3.07 23.66 -4.56
C GLU A 180 3.04 22.90 -3.21
N VAL A 181 3.16 23.60 -2.08
CA VAL A 181 3.02 23.02 -0.73
C VAL A 181 1.55 22.82 -0.35
N GLU A 182 0.69 23.81 -0.59
CA GLU A 182 -0.76 23.72 -0.37
C GLU A 182 -1.39 22.56 -1.15
N ALA A 183 -1.05 22.44 -2.44
CA ALA A 183 -1.51 21.33 -3.27
C ALA A 183 -1.07 19.96 -2.73
N LYS A 184 0.17 19.85 -2.21
CA LYS A 184 0.67 18.63 -1.55
C LYS A 184 -0.04 18.36 -0.21
N GLN A 185 -0.36 19.39 0.57
CA GLN A 185 -1.12 19.22 1.81
C GLN A 185 -2.55 18.73 1.51
N HIS A 186 -3.23 19.31 0.52
CA HIS A 186 -4.56 18.85 0.09
C HIS A 186 -4.54 17.41 -0.45
N PHE A 187 -3.52 17.04 -1.24
CA PHE A 187 -3.34 15.67 -1.72
C PHE A 187 -3.06 14.69 -0.56
N SER A 188 -2.24 15.09 0.41
CA SER A 188 -1.95 14.30 1.61
C SER A 188 -3.19 14.12 2.51
N ARG A 189 -4.05 15.14 2.63
CA ARG A 189 -5.32 15.04 3.37
C ARG A 189 -6.27 14.05 2.72
N ARG A 190 -6.46 14.13 1.39
CA ARG A 190 -7.26 13.15 0.64
C ARG A 190 -6.78 11.72 0.82
N ILE A 191 -5.47 11.46 0.65
CA ILE A 191 -4.91 10.12 0.88
C ILE A 191 -5.13 9.65 2.34
N ASN A 192 -5.19 10.56 3.31
CA ASN A 192 -5.49 10.19 4.69
C ASN A 192 -7.00 9.95 4.92
N GLU A 193 -7.86 10.74 4.29
CA GLU A 193 -9.32 10.56 4.26
C GLU A 193 -9.67 9.20 3.62
N ASP A 194 -9.14 8.91 2.42
CA ASP A 194 -9.29 7.63 1.70
C ASP A 194 -8.83 6.44 2.57
N LYS A 195 -7.72 6.58 3.30
CA LYS A 195 -7.19 5.54 4.21
C LYS A 195 -8.08 5.32 5.43
N VAL A 196 -8.61 6.38 6.04
CA VAL A 196 -9.53 6.25 7.18
C VAL A 196 -10.83 5.59 6.72
N GLU A 197 -11.35 5.93 5.53
CA GLU A 197 -12.51 5.25 4.96
C GLU A 197 -12.24 3.76 4.67
N GLN A 198 -11.03 3.40 4.23
CA GLN A 198 -10.62 2.00 4.05
C GLN A 198 -10.49 1.25 5.37
N ILE A 199 -9.95 1.88 6.42
CA ILE A 199 -9.84 1.29 7.77
C ILE A 199 -11.24 1.00 8.33
N VAL A 200 -12.15 1.96 8.30
CA VAL A 200 -13.54 1.79 8.79
C VAL A 200 -14.27 0.66 8.03
N LYS A 201 -14.03 0.51 6.71
CA LYS A 201 -14.59 -0.60 5.93
C LYS A 201 -14.02 -1.97 6.32
N LEU A 202 -12.75 -2.04 6.72
CA LEU A 202 -12.15 -3.27 7.24
C LEU A 202 -12.68 -3.60 8.64
N GLU A 203 -12.80 -2.61 9.53
CA GLU A 203 -13.39 -2.76 10.87
C GLU A 203 -14.84 -3.27 10.81
N MET A 204 -15.65 -2.79 9.84
CA MET A 204 -17.01 -3.30 9.60
C MET A 204 -17.00 -4.76 9.14
N LEU A 205 -16.14 -5.12 8.18
CA LEU A 205 -16.04 -6.50 7.68
C LEU A 205 -15.52 -7.49 8.75
N GLU A 206 -14.64 -7.02 9.64
CA GLU A 206 -14.18 -7.81 10.79
C GLU A 206 -15.31 -8.06 11.80
N GLN A 207 -16.13 -7.04 12.09
CA GLN A 207 -17.33 -7.17 12.92
C GLN A 207 -18.36 -8.12 12.31
N ASP A 208 -18.65 -8.01 11.01
CA ASP A 208 -19.54 -8.94 10.30
C ASP A 208 -19.00 -10.38 10.34
N MET A 209 -17.68 -10.58 10.18
CA MET A 209 -17.05 -11.89 10.29
C MET A 209 -17.14 -12.48 11.71
N ASP A 210 -16.99 -11.68 12.77
CA ASP A 210 -17.12 -12.16 14.15
C ASP A 210 -18.56 -12.43 14.57
N LEU A 211 -19.52 -11.66 14.06
CA LEU A 211 -20.95 -11.99 14.16
C LEU A 211 -21.24 -13.32 13.43
N GLU A 212 -20.72 -13.52 12.22
CA GLU A 212 -20.91 -14.78 11.50
C GLU A 212 -20.22 -15.97 12.20
N ARG A 213 -19.04 -15.76 12.81
CA ARG A 213 -18.36 -16.76 13.65
C ARG A 213 -19.19 -17.14 14.88
N THR A 214 -19.73 -16.17 15.61
CA THR A 214 -20.54 -16.44 16.83
C THR A 214 -21.86 -17.13 16.51
N VAL A 215 -22.52 -16.79 15.39
CA VAL A 215 -23.69 -17.53 14.90
C VAL A 215 -23.34 -18.97 14.51
N ARG A 216 -22.21 -19.20 13.83
CA ARG A 216 -21.75 -20.57 13.51
C ARG A 216 -21.39 -21.39 14.75
N THR A 217 -20.70 -20.82 15.74
CA THR A 217 -20.33 -21.57 16.95
C THR A 217 -21.55 -21.89 17.81
N ALA A 218 -22.52 -20.98 17.92
CA ALA A 218 -23.81 -21.26 18.56
C ALA A 218 -24.56 -22.40 17.85
N ALA A 219 -24.72 -22.34 16.53
CA ALA A 219 -25.40 -23.39 15.75
C ALA A 219 -24.69 -24.76 15.86
N MET A 220 -23.35 -24.78 15.89
CA MET A 220 -22.59 -26.02 16.11
C MET A 220 -22.76 -26.58 17.53
N SER A 221 -22.86 -25.70 18.54
CA SER A 221 -23.16 -26.06 19.92
C SER A 221 -24.55 -26.69 20.05
N ASP A 222 -25.57 -26.06 19.44
CA ASP A 222 -26.94 -26.57 19.45
C ASP A 222 -27.07 -27.91 18.72
N LEU A 223 -26.40 -28.07 17.57
CA LEU A 223 -26.34 -29.36 16.86
C LEU A 223 -25.65 -30.44 17.68
N SER A 224 -24.53 -30.12 18.35
CA SER A 224 -23.84 -31.07 19.23
C SER A 224 -24.70 -31.48 20.42
N ALA A 225 -25.41 -30.53 21.03
CA ALA A 225 -26.35 -30.81 22.12
C ALA A 225 -27.57 -31.63 21.67
N ALA A 226 -28.06 -31.43 20.44
CA ALA A 226 -29.13 -32.23 19.88
C ALA A 226 -28.69 -33.67 19.55
N VAL A 227 -27.45 -33.85 19.05
CA VAL A 227 -26.85 -35.17 18.81
C VAL A 227 -26.65 -35.94 20.11
N GLU A 228 -26.10 -35.31 21.15
CA GLU A 228 -25.84 -36.00 22.42
C GLU A 228 -27.13 -36.34 23.19
N ARG A 229 -28.18 -35.50 23.12
CA ARG A 229 -29.53 -35.89 23.59
C ARG A 229 -30.05 -37.12 22.84
N ARG A 230 -30.01 -37.10 21.51
CA ARG A 230 -30.47 -38.24 20.70
C ARG A 230 -29.69 -39.52 20.97
N ARG A 231 -28.41 -39.39 21.34
CA ARG A 231 -27.58 -40.51 21.77
C ARG A 231 -27.99 -41.03 23.15
N GLN A 232 -28.35 -40.15 24.08
CA GLN A 232 -28.93 -40.53 25.38
C GLN A 232 -30.27 -41.25 25.17
N ASP A 233 -31.17 -40.70 24.36
CA ASP A 233 -32.46 -41.33 24.00
C ASP A 233 -32.27 -42.76 23.44
N VAL A 234 -31.27 -42.96 22.58
CA VAL A 234 -30.93 -44.28 22.00
C VAL A 234 -30.32 -45.21 23.06
N ASN A 235 -29.37 -44.75 23.87
CA ASN A 235 -28.79 -45.56 24.96
C ASN A 235 -29.85 -46.00 25.97
N GLU A 236 -30.81 -45.13 26.32
CA GLU A 236 -31.93 -45.46 27.21
C GLU A 236 -32.89 -46.48 26.58
N ALA A 237 -33.16 -46.35 25.27
CA ALA A 237 -33.95 -47.34 24.53
C ALA A 237 -33.25 -48.71 24.45
N GLU A 238 -31.95 -48.74 24.13
CA GLU A 238 -31.14 -49.97 24.12
C GLU A 238 -31.12 -50.63 25.51
N TYR A 239 -30.88 -49.86 26.57
CA TYR A 239 -30.92 -50.35 27.96
C TYR A 239 -32.30 -50.91 28.34
N PHE A 240 -33.38 -50.27 27.90
CA PHE A 240 -34.75 -50.75 28.14
C PHE A 240 -35.05 -52.03 27.34
N GLU A 241 -34.52 -52.19 26.14
CA GLU A 241 -34.65 -53.44 25.38
C GLU A 241 -33.82 -54.57 25.98
N THR A 242 -32.59 -54.32 26.45
CA THR A 242 -31.81 -55.35 27.18
C THR A 242 -32.51 -55.76 28.47
N TRP A 243 -32.99 -54.79 29.28
CA TRP A 243 -33.73 -55.09 30.50
C TRP A 243 -35.02 -55.88 30.23
N ARG A 244 -35.76 -55.54 29.16
CA ARG A 244 -36.94 -56.31 28.74
C ARG A 244 -36.60 -57.73 28.29
N TYR A 245 -35.46 -57.93 27.62
CA TYR A 245 -34.99 -59.26 27.23
C TYR A 245 -34.57 -60.09 28.45
N GLU A 246 -33.84 -59.49 29.38
CA GLU A 246 -33.45 -60.10 30.66
C GLU A 246 -34.68 -60.51 31.48
N ALA A 247 -35.62 -59.59 31.72
CA ALA A 247 -36.85 -59.88 32.47
C ALA A 247 -37.74 -60.93 31.78
N ALA A 248 -37.78 -60.96 30.44
CA ALA A 248 -38.48 -62.00 29.70
C ALA A 248 -37.78 -63.37 29.78
N LEU A 249 -36.44 -63.38 29.82
CA LEU A 249 -35.64 -64.59 29.98
C LEU A 249 -35.77 -65.15 31.41
N GLU A 250 -35.73 -64.30 32.44
CA GLU A 250 -35.99 -64.68 33.84
C GLU A 250 -37.40 -65.26 34.03
N ALA A 251 -38.43 -64.61 33.49
CA ALA A 251 -39.79 -65.13 33.54
C ALA A 251 -39.93 -66.48 32.78
N ALA A 252 -39.19 -66.66 31.68
CA ALA A 252 -39.16 -67.91 30.93
C ALA A 252 -38.42 -69.04 31.68
N THR A 253 -37.32 -68.74 32.37
CA THR A 253 -36.60 -69.73 33.19
C THR A 253 -37.39 -70.09 34.45
N GLU A 254 -38.03 -69.15 35.14
CA GLU A 254 -38.92 -69.45 36.27
C GLU A 254 -40.09 -70.36 35.84
N ALA A 255 -40.74 -70.05 34.71
CA ALA A 255 -41.79 -70.89 34.14
C ALA A 255 -41.27 -72.30 33.73
N PHE A 256 -40.03 -72.39 33.22
CA PHE A 256 -39.40 -73.66 32.90
C PHE A 256 -39.07 -74.48 34.16
N GLU A 257 -38.56 -73.85 35.23
CA GLU A 257 -38.27 -74.54 36.49
C GLU A 257 -39.55 -75.04 37.18
N ALA A 258 -40.60 -74.21 37.20
CA ALA A 258 -41.92 -74.58 37.73
C ALA A 258 -42.52 -75.77 36.96
N THR A 259 -42.44 -75.77 35.63
CA THR A 259 -42.92 -76.89 34.80
C THR A 259 -42.01 -78.12 34.91
N ALA A 260 -40.69 -77.98 34.99
CA ALA A 260 -39.75 -79.07 35.25
C ALA A 260 -39.95 -79.69 36.65
N GLY A 261 -40.41 -78.91 37.64
CA GLY A 261 -40.88 -79.42 38.92
C GLY A 261 -42.15 -80.30 38.79
N ARG A 262 -43.09 -79.91 37.92
CA ARG A 262 -44.28 -80.72 37.59
C ARG A 262 -43.90 -82.00 36.81
N TYR A 263 -43.05 -81.92 35.79
CA TYR A 263 -42.61 -83.09 35.01
C TYR A 263 -41.86 -84.12 35.87
N ARG A 264 -40.98 -83.67 36.79
CA ARG A 264 -40.32 -84.57 37.76
C ARG A 264 -41.31 -85.33 38.64
N LYS A 265 -42.41 -84.69 39.06
CA LYS A 265 -43.50 -85.35 39.83
C LYS A 265 -44.28 -86.35 38.96
N ILE A 266 -44.63 -85.99 37.72
CA ILE A 266 -45.34 -86.88 36.79
C ILE A 266 -44.50 -88.13 36.50
N TYR A 267 -43.23 -87.96 36.12
CA TYR A 267 -42.31 -89.07 35.85
C TYR A 267 -42.11 -89.99 37.07
N ALA A 268 -42.06 -89.44 38.29
CA ALA A 268 -41.99 -90.25 39.50
C ALA A 268 -43.27 -91.08 39.72
N ILE A 269 -44.46 -90.51 39.44
CA ILE A 269 -45.74 -91.24 39.48
C ILE A 269 -45.77 -92.32 38.39
N GLU A 270 -45.41 -92.00 37.14
CA GLU A 270 -45.34 -92.95 36.03
C GLU A 270 -44.38 -94.11 36.31
N LYS A 271 -43.23 -93.85 36.94
CA LYS A 271 -42.30 -94.92 37.37
C LYS A 271 -42.85 -95.77 38.51
N LEU A 272 -43.54 -95.19 39.49
CA LEU A 272 -44.19 -95.97 40.55
C LEU A 272 -45.35 -96.82 40.01
N THR A 273 -46.20 -96.25 39.15
CA THR A 273 -47.29 -96.97 38.47
C THR A 273 -46.74 -98.05 37.53
N GLY A 274 -45.70 -97.75 36.75
CA GLY A 274 -45.03 -98.70 35.87
C GLY A 274 -44.42 -99.88 36.63
N ASN A 275 -43.71 -99.63 37.72
CA ASN A 275 -43.18 -100.69 38.59
C ASN A 275 -44.30 -101.52 39.24
N CYS A 276 -45.40 -100.88 39.65
CA CYS A 276 -46.57 -101.55 40.23
C CYS A 276 -47.27 -102.46 39.20
N LEU A 277 -47.46 -101.99 37.97
CA LEU A 277 -48.01 -102.77 36.86
C LEU A 277 -47.05 -103.90 36.45
N GLN A 278 -45.75 -103.64 36.34
CA GLN A 278 -44.75 -104.66 36.03
C GLN A 278 -44.76 -105.77 37.09
N ARG A 279 -44.86 -105.41 38.38
CA ARG A 279 -45.04 -106.38 39.45
C ARG A 279 -46.37 -107.13 39.32
N LEU A 280 -47.49 -106.45 39.11
CA LEU A 280 -48.80 -107.11 38.99
C LEU A 280 -48.81 -108.12 37.83
N THR A 281 -48.22 -107.77 36.68
CA THR A 281 -48.04 -108.67 35.53
C THR A 281 -47.12 -109.83 35.86
N PHE A 282 -46.06 -109.63 36.65
CA PHE A 282 -45.17 -110.70 37.09
C PHE A 282 -45.86 -111.63 38.10
N ASP A 283 -46.49 -111.09 39.14
CA ASP A 283 -47.26 -111.82 40.15
C ASP A 283 -48.41 -112.62 39.49
N GLN A 284 -49.03 -112.08 38.42
CA GLN A 284 -50.03 -112.79 37.60
C GLN A 284 -49.41 -113.86 36.70
N ALA A 285 -48.25 -113.58 36.07
CA ALA A 285 -47.53 -114.57 35.26
C ALA A 285 -47.08 -115.76 36.11
N GLU A 286 -46.52 -115.51 37.30
CA GLU A 286 -46.11 -116.53 38.28
C GLU A 286 -47.30 -117.36 38.75
N GLN A 287 -48.45 -116.74 39.05
CA GLN A 287 -49.69 -117.48 39.34
C GLN A 287 -50.14 -118.35 38.16
N SER A 288 -50.12 -117.81 36.93
CA SER A 288 -50.50 -118.56 35.73
C SER A 288 -49.56 -119.73 35.45
N GLN A 289 -48.24 -119.54 35.64
CA GLN A 289 -47.24 -120.59 35.50
C GLN A 289 -47.40 -121.64 36.60
N ALA A 290 -47.69 -121.25 37.84
CA ALA A 290 -47.96 -122.21 38.92
C ALA A 290 -49.23 -123.06 38.65
N THR A 291 -50.25 -122.49 38.00
CA THR A 291 -51.41 -123.28 37.53
C THR A 291 -51.08 -124.14 36.31
N GLU A 292 -50.31 -123.64 35.34
CA GLU A 292 -49.89 -124.38 34.14
C GLU A 292 -48.98 -125.56 34.53
N ASP A 293 -48.01 -125.36 35.43
CA ASP A 293 -47.18 -126.40 36.07
C ASP A 293 -48.01 -127.42 36.83
N GLY A 294 -49.08 -126.97 37.50
CA GLY A 294 -50.05 -127.83 38.17
C GLY A 294 -50.73 -128.78 37.17
N PHE A 295 -51.28 -128.23 36.10
CA PHE A 295 -51.85 -129.03 35.00
C PHE A 295 -50.79 -129.84 34.25
N GLN A 296 -49.56 -129.35 34.11
CA GLN A 296 -48.44 -130.05 33.48
C GLN A 296 -48.10 -131.33 34.26
N ARG A 297 -47.93 -131.24 35.59
CA ARG A 297 -47.71 -132.42 36.44
C ARG A 297 -48.89 -133.38 36.41
N ILE A 298 -50.12 -132.90 36.29
CA ILE A 298 -51.29 -133.77 36.14
C ILE A 298 -51.30 -134.45 34.76
N ARG A 299 -50.98 -133.73 33.66
CA ARG A 299 -50.78 -134.31 32.31
C ARG A 299 -49.70 -135.40 32.34
N GLU A 300 -48.54 -135.11 32.93
CA GLU A 300 -47.40 -136.04 33.08
C GLU A 300 -47.74 -137.30 33.90
N VAL A 301 -48.50 -137.16 35.00
CA VAL A 301 -48.86 -138.27 35.90
C VAL A 301 -50.05 -139.08 35.38
N THR A 302 -50.97 -138.49 34.60
CA THR A 302 -52.20 -139.17 34.14
C THR A 302 -52.17 -139.60 32.67
N GLY A 303 -51.25 -139.05 31.85
CA GLY A 303 -51.17 -139.29 30.41
C GLY A 303 -52.26 -138.57 29.59
N LEU A 304 -53.18 -137.85 30.24
CA LEU A 304 -54.19 -137.02 29.60
C LEU A 304 -53.51 -135.77 29.03
N THR A 305 -53.85 -135.38 27.79
CA THR A 305 -53.23 -134.22 27.12
C THR A 305 -54.12 -132.98 27.12
N ASP A 306 -55.44 -133.14 27.15
CA ASP A 306 -56.40 -132.05 27.29
C ASP A 306 -56.66 -131.71 28.77
N VAL A 307 -56.62 -130.42 29.08
CA VAL A 307 -56.96 -129.86 30.39
C VAL A 307 -58.43 -130.11 30.73
N MET A 308 -59.33 -130.10 29.73
CA MET A 308 -60.74 -130.42 29.97
C MET A 308 -60.98 -131.91 30.26
N GLU A 309 -60.25 -132.83 29.61
CA GLU A 309 -60.28 -134.25 29.99
C GLU A 309 -59.77 -134.46 31.42
N ILE A 310 -58.72 -133.74 31.83
CA ILE A 310 -58.23 -133.76 33.22
C ILE A 310 -59.30 -133.30 34.20
N VAL A 311 -59.92 -132.14 33.96
CA VAL A 311 -60.98 -131.61 34.84
C VAL A 311 -62.19 -132.56 34.89
N GLN A 312 -62.59 -133.11 33.74
CA GLN A 312 -63.72 -134.04 33.65
C GLN A 312 -63.42 -135.38 34.32
N LYS A 313 -62.23 -135.96 34.14
CA LYS A 313 -61.82 -137.20 34.84
C LYS A 313 -61.53 -137.00 36.32
N PHE A 314 -61.15 -135.80 36.76
CA PHE A 314 -61.08 -135.49 38.18
C PHE A 314 -62.48 -135.45 38.82
N LEU A 315 -63.47 -134.90 38.11
CA LEU A 315 -64.88 -134.89 38.53
C LEU A 315 -65.52 -136.29 38.57
N HIS A 316 -65.21 -137.17 37.61
CA HIS A 316 -65.74 -138.54 37.54
C HIS A 316 -64.79 -139.60 38.15
N ARG A 317 -63.77 -139.16 38.91
CA ARG A 317 -62.69 -140.03 39.41
C ARG A 317 -63.19 -141.17 40.29
N GLU A 318 -64.21 -140.91 41.10
CA GLU A 318 -64.75 -141.91 42.03
C GLU A 318 -65.53 -143.00 41.29
N ASP A 319 -66.32 -142.62 40.28
CA ASP A 319 -67.06 -143.54 39.39
C ASP A 319 -66.10 -144.43 38.57
N GLU A 320 -65.04 -143.85 37.99
CA GLU A 320 -64.03 -144.62 37.24
C GLU A 320 -63.24 -145.58 38.15
N HIS A 321 -63.01 -145.22 39.42
CA HIS A 321 -62.25 -146.07 40.36
C HIS A 321 -63.05 -147.32 40.80
N GLU A 322 -64.38 -147.26 40.88
CA GLU A 322 -65.22 -148.46 41.02
C GLU A 322 -65.04 -149.39 39.81
N GLN A 323 -65.20 -148.85 38.58
CA GLN A 323 -65.11 -149.65 37.35
C GLN A 323 -63.72 -150.27 37.14
N LEU A 324 -62.65 -149.58 37.54
CA LEU A 324 -61.28 -150.12 37.52
C LEU A 324 -61.07 -151.29 38.48
N LYS A 325 -61.76 -151.37 39.62
CA LYS A 325 -61.70 -152.55 40.51
C LYS A 325 -62.33 -153.80 39.88
N THR A 326 -63.30 -153.63 39.00
CA THR A 326 -63.85 -154.73 38.19
C THR A 326 -62.91 -155.15 37.06
N THR A 327 -62.34 -154.21 36.30
CA THR A 327 -61.50 -154.55 35.13
C THR A 327 -60.08 -154.99 35.48
N VAL A 328 -59.51 -154.59 36.63
CA VAL A 328 -58.18 -155.09 37.07
C VAL A 328 -58.18 -156.62 37.24
N ARG A 329 -59.27 -157.22 37.75
CA ARG A 329 -59.42 -158.69 37.83
C ARG A 329 -59.39 -159.39 36.47
N GLU A 330 -59.74 -158.68 35.40
CA GLU A 330 -59.75 -159.20 34.03
C GLU A 330 -58.44 -158.87 33.28
N ALA A 331 -57.75 -157.80 33.68
CA ALA A 331 -56.46 -157.38 33.13
C ALA A 331 -55.29 -158.24 33.63
N GLU A 332 -55.32 -158.71 34.88
CA GLU A 332 -54.32 -159.67 35.41
C GLU A 332 -54.26 -160.97 34.56
N ALA A 333 -55.38 -161.37 33.95
CA ALA A 333 -55.45 -162.52 33.04
C ALA A 333 -54.87 -162.25 31.62
N ARG A 334 -54.55 -161.00 31.27
CA ARG A 334 -54.01 -160.59 29.96
C ARG A 334 -52.58 -160.04 30.02
N LEU A 335 -52.11 -159.60 31.19
CA LEU A 335 -50.77 -159.03 31.40
C LEU A 335 -49.60 -160.02 31.15
N HIS A 336 -49.92 -161.28 30.85
CA HIS A 336 -48.93 -162.34 30.57
C HIS A 336 -48.59 -162.51 29.07
N GLN A 337 -49.24 -161.77 28.15
CA GLN A 337 -49.16 -162.03 26.70
C GLN A 337 -48.40 -161.01 25.83
N LEU A 338 -48.31 -159.74 26.24
CA LEU A 338 -47.78 -158.67 25.37
C LEU A 338 -46.91 -157.70 26.18
N ARG A 339 -45.61 -157.98 26.26
CA ARG A 339 -44.65 -157.16 27.04
C ARG A 339 -43.22 -157.14 26.47
N GLU A 340 -43.07 -157.45 25.18
CA GLU A 340 -41.79 -157.93 24.64
C GLU A 340 -41.10 -156.95 23.64
N GLU A 341 -41.83 -156.03 22.98
CA GLU A 341 -41.28 -155.26 21.84
C GLU A 341 -41.36 -153.72 21.98
N GLU A 342 -40.18 -153.10 22.12
CA GLU A 342 -39.58 -151.94 21.38
C GLU A 342 -40.42 -150.66 21.07
N ALA A 343 -40.02 -149.39 21.32
CA ALA A 343 -38.83 -148.65 21.83
C ALA A 343 -37.79 -148.02 20.84
N SER A 344 -37.65 -146.66 20.90
CA SER A 344 -36.59 -145.76 20.33
C SER A 344 -36.71 -145.28 18.84
N ARG A 345 -36.17 -144.12 18.33
CA ARG A 345 -35.26 -143.03 18.83
C ARG A 345 -35.22 -141.71 17.92
N PRO A 346 -34.68 -140.51 18.35
CA PRO A 346 -34.59 -139.20 17.58
C PRO A 346 -33.22 -138.39 17.61
N CYS A 347 -33.06 -137.18 16.96
CA CYS A 347 -31.99 -136.08 17.00
C CYS A 347 -32.34 -134.86 16.01
N GLU A 348 -31.67 -133.70 15.67
CA GLU A 348 -30.72 -132.58 16.11
C GLU A 348 -30.47 -131.58 14.88
N ASP A 349 -29.84 -130.35 14.78
CA ASP A 349 -29.48 -129.09 15.55
C ASP A 349 -28.87 -127.91 14.63
N ALA A 350 -28.55 -126.67 15.12
CA ALA A 350 -27.44 -125.68 14.73
C ALA A 350 -27.64 -124.20 14.14
N LEU A 351 -26.58 -123.32 14.14
CA LEU A 351 -26.53 -121.81 13.98
C LEU A 351 -25.22 -121.17 13.28
N ILE A 352 -24.98 -119.80 13.22
CA ILE A 352 -23.93 -119.05 12.40
C ILE A 352 -23.33 -117.70 13.04
N ASP A 353 -22.10 -117.20 12.67
CA ASP A 353 -21.49 -115.82 12.96
C ASP A 353 -20.40 -115.28 11.90
N ALA A 354 -19.73 -114.09 12.08
CA ALA A 354 -19.08 -113.22 11.02
C ALA A 354 -17.69 -112.48 11.30
N LYS A 355 -17.10 -111.67 10.34
CA LYS A 355 -16.13 -110.51 10.53
C LYS A 355 -15.58 -109.73 9.25
N PRO A 356 -14.91 -108.51 9.36
CA PRO A 356 -14.48 -107.60 8.23
C PRO A 356 -13.01 -107.02 8.24
N GLU A 357 -12.60 -106.14 7.28
CA GLU A 357 -11.30 -105.37 7.22
C GLU A 357 -11.32 -104.05 6.37
N THR A 358 -10.28 -103.16 6.36
CA THR A 358 -10.23 -101.86 5.58
C THR A 358 -8.85 -101.12 5.52
N ARG A 359 -8.49 -100.40 4.42
CA ARG A 359 -7.38 -99.38 4.39
C ARG A 359 -7.25 -98.50 3.10
N GLY A 360 -6.81 -97.24 3.24
CA GLY A 360 -6.03 -96.45 2.24
C GLY A 360 -6.74 -95.35 1.43
N LEU A 361 -6.53 -94.05 1.74
CA LEU A 361 -7.14 -92.90 1.01
C LEU A 361 -6.47 -91.52 1.30
N GLY A 362 -5.13 -91.44 1.46
CA GLY A 362 -4.49 -90.31 2.16
C GLY A 362 -3.70 -89.26 1.37
N VAL A 363 -3.28 -89.52 0.11
CA VAL A 363 -2.28 -88.67 -0.59
C VAL A 363 -2.90 -87.68 -1.58
N GLU A 364 -3.93 -88.11 -2.31
CA GLU A 364 -4.62 -87.26 -3.31
C GLU A 364 -5.23 -86.00 -2.67
N VAL A 365 -5.68 -86.11 -1.41
CA VAL A 365 -6.26 -85.00 -0.64
C VAL A 365 -5.28 -83.83 -0.51
N THR A 366 -4.01 -84.10 -0.17
CA THR A 366 -3.01 -83.05 0.07
C THR A 366 -2.60 -82.30 -1.20
N GLU A 367 -2.67 -82.93 -2.38
CA GLU A 367 -2.38 -82.26 -3.66
C GLU A 367 -3.53 -81.32 -4.06
N PHE A 368 -4.79 -81.72 -3.83
CA PHE A 368 -5.95 -80.85 -4.04
C PHE A 368 -6.04 -79.70 -3.02
N GLU A 369 -5.64 -79.91 -1.76
CA GLU A 369 -5.56 -78.85 -0.76
C GLU A 369 -4.56 -77.76 -1.14
N GLN A 370 -3.38 -78.13 -1.68
CA GLN A 370 -2.40 -77.13 -2.12
C GLN A 370 -2.87 -76.35 -3.35
N MET A 371 -3.45 -77.04 -4.35
CA MET A 371 -4.03 -76.37 -5.54
C MET A 371 -5.19 -75.42 -5.18
N LEU A 372 -5.96 -75.73 -4.14
CA LEU A 372 -7.03 -74.87 -3.64
C LEU A 372 -6.48 -73.55 -3.07
N GLU A 373 -5.34 -73.59 -2.38
CA GLU A 373 -4.75 -72.42 -1.72
C GLU A 373 -4.03 -71.49 -2.71
N ASP A 374 -3.35 -72.04 -3.72
CA ASP A 374 -2.78 -71.25 -4.82
C ASP A 374 -3.88 -70.44 -5.55
N VAL A 375 -5.01 -71.08 -5.87
CA VAL A 375 -6.17 -70.42 -6.52
C VAL A 375 -6.84 -69.39 -5.61
N ARG A 376 -6.79 -69.55 -4.28
CA ARG A 376 -7.26 -68.54 -3.32
C ARG A 376 -6.34 -67.32 -3.29
N GLN A 377 -5.03 -67.52 -3.36
CA GLN A 377 -4.07 -66.42 -3.40
C GLN A 377 -4.23 -65.60 -4.69
N ASP A 378 -4.29 -66.26 -5.86
CA ASP A 378 -4.57 -65.61 -7.15
C ASP A 378 -5.89 -64.82 -7.11
N HIS A 379 -6.94 -65.37 -6.51
CA HIS A 379 -8.21 -64.66 -6.36
C HIS A 379 -8.09 -63.43 -5.44
N SER A 380 -7.34 -63.53 -4.34
CA SER A 380 -7.08 -62.42 -3.43
C SER A 380 -6.32 -61.28 -4.12
N ASP A 381 -5.25 -61.61 -4.84
CA ASP A 381 -4.39 -60.65 -5.55
C ASP A 381 -5.16 -59.93 -6.67
N VAL A 382 -5.95 -60.66 -7.46
CA VAL A 382 -6.84 -60.05 -8.47
C VAL A 382 -7.92 -59.19 -7.81
N GLN A 383 -8.46 -59.60 -6.66
CA GLN A 383 -9.44 -58.78 -5.92
C GLN A 383 -8.81 -57.51 -5.35
N GLU A 384 -7.53 -57.53 -4.92
CA GLU A 384 -6.83 -56.32 -4.49
C GLU A 384 -6.50 -55.40 -5.67
N GLN A 385 -5.96 -55.93 -6.78
CA GLN A 385 -5.72 -55.15 -8.00
C GLN A 385 -7.00 -54.47 -8.50
N LEU A 386 -8.14 -55.16 -8.43
CA LEU A 386 -9.45 -54.57 -8.76
C LEU A 386 -9.82 -53.42 -7.80
N LYS A 387 -9.69 -53.60 -6.48
CA LYS A 387 -9.95 -52.53 -5.49
C LYS A 387 -9.04 -51.31 -5.74
N GLN A 388 -7.75 -51.52 -5.95
CA GLN A 388 -6.79 -50.46 -6.24
C GLN A 388 -7.16 -49.73 -7.55
N SER A 389 -7.50 -50.46 -8.61
CA SER A 389 -7.95 -49.91 -9.89
C SER A 389 -9.21 -49.06 -9.74
N THR A 390 -10.25 -49.56 -9.05
CA THR A 390 -11.48 -48.81 -8.78
C THR A 390 -11.19 -47.52 -7.99
N LEU A 391 -10.33 -47.57 -6.97
CA LEU A 391 -9.95 -46.38 -6.19
C LEU A 391 -9.18 -45.34 -7.02
N LEU A 392 -8.31 -45.77 -7.94
CA LEU A 392 -7.63 -44.88 -8.89
C LEU A 392 -8.62 -44.25 -9.87
N VAL A 393 -9.54 -45.03 -10.43
CA VAL A 393 -10.57 -44.56 -11.36
C VAL A 393 -11.55 -43.59 -10.68
N ASP A 394 -11.95 -43.83 -9.44
CA ASP A 394 -12.75 -42.88 -8.65
C ASP A 394 -11.98 -41.61 -8.28
N SER A 395 -10.68 -41.73 -8.00
CA SER A 395 -9.80 -40.58 -7.76
C SER A 395 -9.67 -39.72 -9.02
N LEU A 396 -9.58 -40.34 -10.20
CA LEU A 396 -9.63 -39.68 -11.51
C LEU A 396 -10.97 -38.98 -11.73
N LYS A 397 -12.13 -39.65 -11.54
CA LYS A 397 -13.46 -38.99 -11.62
C LYS A 397 -13.54 -37.74 -10.74
N ARG A 398 -13.08 -37.83 -9.48
CA ARG A 398 -13.08 -36.72 -8.50
C ARG A 398 -12.07 -35.61 -8.83
N TRP A 399 -10.97 -35.94 -9.49
CA TRP A 399 -10.00 -34.95 -9.99
C TRP A 399 -10.54 -34.24 -11.24
N SER A 400 -11.02 -34.99 -12.24
CA SER A 400 -11.63 -34.48 -13.46
C SER A 400 -12.81 -33.55 -13.16
N ASN A 401 -13.69 -33.92 -12.23
CA ASN A 401 -14.83 -33.08 -11.83
C ASN A 401 -14.45 -31.84 -11.00
N ARG A 402 -13.26 -31.81 -10.37
CA ARG A 402 -12.70 -30.58 -9.80
C ARG A 402 -12.11 -29.70 -10.89
N LEU A 403 -11.36 -30.29 -11.83
CA LEU A 403 -10.73 -29.57 -12.93
C LEU A 403 -11.75 -28.94 -13.88
N ALA A 404 -12.84 -29.65 -14.20
CA ALA A 404 -13.99 -29.13 -14.94
C ALA A 404 -14.56 -27.85 -14.29
N LYS A 405 -14.76 -27.87 -12.97
CA LYS A 405 -15.26 -26.71 -12.21
C LYS A 405 -14.29 -25.53 -12.21
N SER A 406 -12.97 -25.77 -12.17
CA SER A 406 -11.99 -24.68 -12.29
C SER A 406 -11.84 -24.12 -13.71
N LEU A 407 -12.17 -24.90 -14.74
CA LEU A 407 -12.10 -24.47 -16.15
C LEU A 407 -13.42 -23.91 -16.68
N ALA A 408 -14.55 -24.16 -16.00
CA ALA A 408 -15.88 -23.66 -16.38
C ALA A 408 -15.96 -22.14 -16.69
N PRO A 409 -15.20 -21.23 -16.03
CA PRO A 409 -15.18 -19.81 -16.42
C PRO A 409 -14.53 -19.51 -17.79
N ILE A 410 -13.76 -20.46 -18.33
CA ILE A 410 -13.07 -20.38 -19.63
C ILE A 410 -13.89 -21.09 -20.71
N GLN A 411 -14.37 -22.31 -20.38
CA GLN A 411 -15.16 -23.19 -21.25
C GLN A 411 -15.84 -24.28 -20.39
N GLU A 412 -17.12 -24.57 -20.63
CA GLU A 412 -17.86 -25.56 -19.83
C GLU A 412 -17.51 -27.00 -20.23
N ILE A 413 -16.56 -27.62 -19.51
CA ILE A 413 -16.23 -29.03 -19.68
C ILE A 413 -17.30 -29.90 -19.00
N ARG A 414 -17.92 -30.80 -19.78
CA ARG A 414 -18.89 -31.78 -19.29
C ARG A 414 -18.34 -32.63 -18.14
N ALA A 415 -19.11 -32.72 -17.05
CA ALA A 415 -18.79 -33.55 -15.90
C ALA A 415 -18.72 -35.05 -16.22
N VAL A 416 -17.81 -35.75 -15.54
CA VAL A 416 -17.58 -37.19 -15.64
C VAL A 416 -18.51 -37.91 -14.66
N HIS A 417 -19.42 -38.73 -15.16
CA HIS A 417 -20.35 -39.51 -14.34
C HIS A 417 -20.08 -41.02 -14.45
N ALA A 418 -19.74 -41.49 -15.66
CA ALA A 418 -19.37 -42.87 -15.92
C ALA A 418 -17.87 -43.00 -16.28
N GLU A 419 -17.34 -44.22 -16.19
CA GLU A 419 -15.93 -44.50 -16.53
C GLU A 419 -15.67 -44.37 -18.04
N SER A 420 -16.70 -44.64 -18.84
CA SER A 420 -16.74 -44.37 -20.29
C SER A 420 -16.73 -42.89 -20.67
N ASP A 421 -16.97 -41.97 -19.73
CA ASP A 421 -16.81 -40.53 -19.96
C ASP A 421 -15.33 -40.10 -19.87
N LEU A 422 -14.47 -40.82 -19.12
CA LEU A 422 -13.09 -40.38 -18.85
C LEU A 422 -12.26 -40.16 -20.13
N PRO A 423 -12.21 -41.05 -21.14
CA PRO A 423 -11.45 -40.80 -22.37
C PRO A 423 -11.98 -39.59 -23.16
N ARG A 424 -13.29 -39.35 -23.13
CA ARG A 424 -13.91 -38.18 -23.79
C ARG A 424 -13.58 -36.89 -23.05
N PHE A 425 -13.62 -36.93 -21.72
CA PHE A 425 -13.19 -35.82 -20.86
C PHE A 425 -11.73 -35.45 -21.12
N PHE A 426 -10.80 -36.42 -21.15
CA PHE A 426 -9.38 -36.12 -21.39
C PHE A 426 -9.13 -35.56 -22.80
N ASN A 427 -9.77 -36.12 -23.84
CA ASN A 427 -9.64 -35.58 -25.20
C ASN A 427 -10.19 -34.15 -25.32
N HIS A 428 -11.30 -33.85 -24.64
CA HIS A 428 -11.87 -32.50 -24.63
C HIS A 428 -11.05 -31.53 -23.77
N LEU A 429 -10.53 -31.98 -22.62
CA LEU A 429 -9.63 -31.20 -21.77
C LEU A 429 -8.38 -30.75 -22.54
N VAL A 430 -7.79 -31.61 -23.36
CA VAL A 430 -6.65 -31.25 -24.23
C VAL A 430 -7.05 -30.12 -25.19
N GLN A 431 -8.24 -30.17 -25.79
CA GLN A 431 -8.76 -29.09 -26.64
C GLN A 431 -8.95 -27.78 -25.87
N VAL A 432 -9.60 -27.83 -24.70
CA VAL A 432 -9.83 -26.65 -23.84
C VAL A 432 -8.51 -26.02 -23.39
N VAL A 433 -7.50 -26.83 -23.06
CA VAL A 433 -6.17 -26.33 -22.69
C VAL A 433 -5.46 -25.68 -23.88
N HIS A 434 -5.57 -26.23 -25.09
CA HIS A 434 -5.05 -25.57 -26.29
C HIS A 434 -5.78 -24.25 -26.59
N GLU A 435 -7.13 -24.23 -26.61
CA GLU A 435 -7.92 -23.01 -26.82
C GLU A 435 -7.64 -21.93 -25.76
N PHE A 436 -7.40 -22.33 -24.50
CA PHE A 436 -6.99 -21.44 -23.42
C PHE A 436 -5.59 -20.88 -23.63
N LEU A 437 -4.61 -21.71 -24.02
CA LEU A 437 -3.24 -21.25 -24.29
C LEU A 437 -3.21 -20.30 -25.49
N ASP A 438 -3.86 -20.64 -26.60
CA ASP A 438 -3.94 -19.79 -27.79
C ASP A 438 -4.57 -18.42 -27.46
N ARG A 439 -5.64 -18.41 -26.64
CA ARG A 439 -6.26 -17.18 -26.14
C ARG A 439 -5.32 -16.39 -25.22
N ALA A 440 -4.62 -17.07 -24.31
CA ALA A 440 -3.66 -16.44 -23.40
C ALA A 440 -2.47 -15.81 -24.13
N HIS A 441 -1.92 -16.48 -25.16
CA HIS A 441 -0.86 -15.91 -26.02
C HIS A 441 -1.37 -14.72 -26.86
N ALA A 442 -2.63 -14.75 -27.31
CA ALA A 442 -3.24 -13.64 -28.05
C ALA A 442 -3.53 -12.41 -27.17
N GLU A 443 -4.01 -12.60 -25.93
CA GLU A 443 -4.29 -11.51 -24.97
C GLU A 443 -3.02 -11.00 -24.27
N MET A 444 -2.05 -11.87 -24.03
CA MET A 444 -0.76 -11.55 -23.40
C MET A 444 0.41 -12.12 -24.21
N PRO A 445 1.00 -11.33 -25.14
CA PRO A 445 2.17 -11.79 -25.89
C PRO A 445 3.32 -12.12 -24.95
N ASP A 446 4.12 -13.14 -25.31
CA ASP A 446 5.08 -13.84 -24.44
C ASP A 446 5.96 -12.94 -23.57
N ALA A 447 6.39 -11.78 -24.07
CA ALA A 447 7.18 -10.81 -23.30
C ALA A 447 6.46 -10.29 -22.04
N ARG A 448 5.13 -10.20 -22.03
CA ARG A 448 4.31 -9.96 -20.82
C ARG A 448 4.17 -11.21 -19.96
N LEU A 449 3.98 -12.38 -20.58
CA LEU A 449 3.75 -13.63 -19.87
C LEU A 449 5.00 -14.08 -19.09
N VAL A 450 6.18 -13.95 -19.69
CA VAL A 450 7.50 -14.11 -19.04
C VAL A 450 7.73 -13.06 -17.96
N LYS A 451 7.28 -11.81 -18.17
CA LYS A 451 7.39 -10.77 -17.13
C LYS A 451 6.50 -11.09 -15.92
N ILE A 452 5.24 -11.46 -16.13
CA ILE A 452 4.30 -11.75 -15.05
C ILE A 452 4.72 -13.02 -14.28
N THR A 453 5.22 -14.05 -14.96
CA THR A 453 5.73 -15.27 -14.29
C THR A 453 7.05 -15.03 -13.54
N SER A 454 7.93 -14.16 -14.03
CA SER A 454 9.13 -13.74 -13.27
C SER A 454 8.81 -12.79 -12.10
N GLU A 455 7.84 -11.89 -12.23
CA GLU A 455 7.35 -11.06 -11.13
C GLU A 455 6.62 -11.91 -10.06
N ALA A 456 5.82 -12.91 -10.48
CA ALA A 456 5.15 -13.85 -9.57
C ALA A 456 6.13 -14.76 -8.83
N THR A 457 7.07 -15.41 -9.54
CA THR A 457 8.07 -16.27 -8.89
C THR A 457 9.01 -15.48 -7.98
N HIS A 458 9.41 -14.25 -8.35
CA HIS A 458 10.17 -13.38 -7.45
C HIS A 458 9.34 -12.97 -6.21
N LYS A 459 8.02 -12.77 -6.35
CA LYS A 459 7.13 -12.54 -5.21
C LYS A 459 7.07 -13.77 -4.31
N ASP A 460 6.86 -14.96 -4.87
CA ASP A 460 6.80 -16.21 -4.11
C ASP A 460 8.13 -16.50 -3.38
N PHE A 461 9.29 -16.27 -4.00
CA PHE A 461 10.58 -16.35 -3.32
C PHE A 461 10.72 -15.30 -2.20
N SER A 462 10.17 -14.09 -2.38
CA SER A 462 10.16 -13.06 -1.32
C SER A 462 9.24 -13.43 -0.16
N ASP A 463 8.07 -14.01 -0.45
CA ASP A 463 7.08 -14.40 0.56
C ASP A 463 7.50 -15.70 1.29
N GLN A 464 8.12 -16.67 0.60
CA GLN A 464 8.84 -17.80 1.23
C GLN A 464 10.00 -17.31 2.10
N GLY A 465 10.77 -16.32 1.62
CA GLY A 465 11.82 -15.68 2.42
C GLY A 465 11.28 -15.09 3.72
N LYS A 466 10.13 -14.41 3.68
CA LYS A 466 9.44 -13.89 4.88
C LYS A 466 8.96 -15.02 5.79
N LEU A 467 8.35 -16.08 5.27
CA LEU A 467 7.93 -17.26 6.05
C LEU A 467 9.12 -17.92 6.79
N LEU A 468 10.31 -17.95 6.18
CA LEU A 468 11.53 -18.46 6.81
C LEU A 468 12.13 -17.51 7.87
N HIS A 469 11.66 -16.26 7.96
CA HIS A 469 12.04 -15.28 8.99
C HIS A 469 10.90 -15.04 10.01
N ASP A 470 9.69 -15.53 9.73
CA ASP A 470 8.53 -15.48 10.61
C ASP A 470 8.70 -16.51 11.74
N LYS A 471 8.87 -15.99 12.97
CA LYS A 471 9.13 -16.79 14.16
C LYS A 471 7.95 -17.69 14.53
N ASP A 472 6.72 -17.29 14.23
CA ASP A 472 5.53 -18.05 14.58
C ASP A 472 5.19 -19.08 13.49
N PHE A 473 5.52 -18.81 12.22
CA PHE A 473 5.56 -19.83 11.17
C PHE A 473 6.60 -20.93 11.49
N LEU A 474 7.82 -20.53 11.87
CA LEU A 474 8.87 -21.47 12.29
C LEU A 474 8.43 -22.32 13.48
N ARG A 475 7.90 -21.71 14.55
CA ARG A 475 7.34 -22.43 15.71
C ARG A 475 6.23 -23.42 15.35
N SER A 476 5.40 -23.09 14.35
CA SER A 476 4.24 -23.90 13.97
C SER A 476 4.60 -25.07 13.02
N ASN A 477 5.59 -24.91 12.15
CA ASN A 477 5.95 -25.91 11.13
C ASN A 477 7.25 -26.68 11.39
N CYS A 478 8.21 -26.13 12.15
CA CYS A 478 9.42 -26.84 12.53
C CYS A 478 9.15 -27.86 13.65
N ARG A 479 8.53 -29.00 13.29
CA ARG A 479 8.30 -30.14 14.19
C ARG A 479 9.58 -30.72 14.81
N VAL A 480 10.73 -30.47 14.20
CA VAL A 480 12.03 -30.65 14.84
C VAL A 480 12.31 -29.39 15.64
N ALA A 481 12.20 -29.48 16.97
CA ALA A 481 12.66 -28.42 17.85
C ALA A 481 14.16 -28.20 17.63
N THR A 482 14.53 -27.10 16.98
CA THR A 482 15.90 -26.58 17.03
C THR A 482 16.21 -26.34 18.50
N ALA A 483 17.18 -27.09 19.04
CA ALA A 483 17.43 -27.11 20.48
C ALA A 483 17.88 -25.73 20.98
N GLU A 484 16.92 -24.91 21.44
CA GLU A 484 17.23 -23.67 22.13
C GLU A 484 18.06 -24.03 23.38
N PRO A 485 19.28 -23.47 23.53
CA PRO A 485 20.10 -23.76 24.70
C PRO A 485 19.36 -23.23 25.92
N VAL A 486 19.07 -24.11 26.88
CA VAL A 486 18.32 -23.79 28.10
C VAL A 486 19.10 -22.73 28.90
N LYS A 487 18.73 -21.46 28.71
CA LYS A 487 19.29 -20.32 29.42
C LYS A 487 18.45 -20.07 30.68
N ASP A 488 19.09 -20.19 31.84
CA ASP A 488 18.47 -19.95 33.14
C ASP A 488 18.02 -18.47 33.24
N ASP A 489 16.71 -18.24 33.44
CA ASP A 489 16.08 -16.91 33.31
C ASP A 489 16.52 -15.89 34.40
N ARG A 490 17.42 -16.26 35.32
CA ARG A 490 17.87 -15.41 36.43
C ARG A 490 18.94 -14.37 36.10
N GLN A 491 19.58 -14.41 34.92
CA GLN A 491 20.58 -13.40 34.50
C GLN A 491 20.15 -12.49 33.32
N LYS A 492 19.06 -12.84 32.64
CA LYS A 492 18.65 -12.26 31.34
C LYS A 492 18.59 -10.72 31.31
N LYS A 493 18.08 -10.10 32.40
CA LYS A 493 17.81 -8.67 32.50
C LYS A 493 19.05 -7.76 32.57
N LYS A 494 20.27 -8.29 32.42
CA LYS A 494 21.51 -7.50 32.36
C LYS A 494 22.29 -7.66 31.06
N ASP A 495 22.10 -8.78 30.35
CA ASP A 495 22.70 -8.99 29.03
C ASP A 495 21.79 -8.45 27.91
N GLU A 496 20.46 -8.44 28.08
CA GLU A 496 19.52 -7.85 27.10
C GLU A 496 19.69 -6.33 26.90
N GLU A 497 20.23 -5.59 27.89
CA GLU A 497 20.61 -4.19 27.69
C GLU A 497 21.91 -4.06 26.88
N ARG A 498 22.84 -5.01 27.05
CA ARG A 498 24.16 -5.01 26.40
C ARG A 498 24.08 -5.45 24.95
N ASP A 499 23.34 -6.51 24.64
CA ASP A 499 23.07 -6.95 23.28
C ASP A 499 22.36 -5.83 22.49
N GLN A 500 21.46 -5.07 23.13
CA GLN A 500 20.84 -3.88 22.54
C GLN A 500 21.79 -2.70 22.36
N GLU A 501 22.81 -2.52 23.20
CA GLU A 501 23.86 -1.51 22.95
C GLU A 501 24.75 -1.94 21.78
N GLU A 502 25.16 -3.21 21.69
CA GLU A 502 25.97 -3.73 20.59
C GLU A 502 25.21 -3.72 19.25
N GLU A 503 23.90 -4.02 19.23
CA GLU A 503 23.06 -3.88 18.02
C GLU A 503 22.91 -2.41 17.59
N LYS A 504 22.65 -1.48 18.53
CA LYS A 504 22.63 -0.03 18.24
C LYS A 504 23.99 0.46 17.71
N ARG A 505 25.10 -0.06 18.25
CA ARG A 505 26.46 0.25 17.82
C ARG A 505 26.73 -0.24 16.40
N GLY A 506 26.31 -1.46 16.07
CA GLY A 506 26.37 -2.01 14.70
C GLY A 506 25.54 -1.21 13.70
N VAL A 507 24.33 -0.76 14.08
CA VAL A 507 23.50 0.11 13.23
C VAL A 507 24.17 1.47 12.99
N ILE A 508 24.82 2.05 14.00
CA ILE A 508 25.58 3.30 13.87
C ILE A 508 26.82 3.12 12.97
N GLU A 509 27.60 2.06 13.16
CA GLU A 509 28.76 1.74 12.31
C GLU A 509 28.34 1.51 10.86
N PHE A 510 27.26 0.75 10.61
CA PHE A 510 26.75 0.52 9.25
C PHE A 510 26.23 1.81 8.59
N ALA A 511 25.68 2.74 9.37
CA ALA A 511 25.29 4.06 8.88
C ALA A 511 26.52 4.92 8.50
N THR A 512 27.57 4.93 9.32
CA THR A 512 28.79 5.71 9.04
C THR A 512 29.60 5.12 7.88
N ASP A 513 29.68 3.79 7.74
CA ASP A 513 30.30 3.14 6.58
C ASP A 513 29.53 3.44 5.28
N ARG A 514 28.18 3.45 5.34
CA ARG A 514 27.34 3.85 4.20
C ARG A 514 27.53 5.31 3.80
N GLU A 515 27.77 6.21 4.75
CA GLU A 515 28.16 7.59 4.45
C GLU A 515 29.59 7.68 3.88
N ARG A 516 30.55 6.91 4.42
CA ARG A 516 31.93 6.86 3.89
C ARG A 516 31.94 6.39 2.44
N VAL A 517 31.25 5.30 2.12
CA VAL A 517 31.14 4.78 0.74
C VAL A 517 30.44 5.78 -0.20
N LYS A 518 29.39 6.49 0.25
CA LYS A 518 28.80 7.60 -0.52
C LYS A 518 29.81 8.70 -0.82
N LYS A 519 30.64 9.06 0.16
CA LYS A 519 31.65 10.12 0.05
C LYS A 519 32.80 9.71 -0.87
N GLU A 520 33.29 8.47 -0.75
CA GLU A 520 34.28 7.86 -1.65
C GLU A 520 33.77 7.77 -3.10
N ALA A 521 32.48 7.49 -3.32
CA ALA A 521 31.86 7.50 -4.63
C ALA A 521 31.79 8.92 -5.24
N ALA A 522 31.38 9.91 -4.45
CA ALA A 522 31.36 11.32 -4.88
C ALA A 522 32.76 11.86 -5.19
N ASP A 523 33.77 11.49 -4.39
CA ASP A 523 35.18 11.81 -4.63
C ASP A 523 35.71 11.13 -5.92
N ARG A 524 35.25 9.91 -6.24
CA ARG A 524 35.59 9.24 -7.51
C ARG A 524 35.03 9.96 -8.73
N ASP A 525 33.76 10.39 -8.69
CA ASP A 525 33.15 11.16 -9.78
C ASP A 525 33.81 12.55 -9.95
N GLN A 526 34.32 13.15 -8.86
CA GLN A 526 35.12 14.39 -8.92
C GLN A 526 36.54 14.16 -9.46
N ARG A 527 37.19 13.04 -9.14
CA ARG A 527 38.54 12.70 -9.63
C ARG A 527 38.56 12.22 -11.08
N PHE A 528 37.45 11.64 -11.56
CA PHE A 528 37.29 11.20 -12.95
C PHE A 528 36.07 11.88 -13.60
N PRO A 529 36.12 13.21 -13.84
CA PRO A 529 35.05 13.91 -14.55
C PRO A 529 34.94 13.31 -15.96
N ARG A 530 33.87 12.53 -16.19
CA ARG A 530 33.67 11.74 -17.42
C ARG A 530 33.96 12.58 -18.66
N ALA A 531 35.06 12.27 -19.34
CA ALA A 531 35.43 12.93 -20.58
C ALA A 531 34.28 12.79 -21.57
N LYS A 532 33.64 13.92 -21.93
CA LYS A 532 32.56 13.95 -22.90
C LYS A 532 33.14 13.67 -24.28
N VAL A 533 33.24 12.38 -24.64
CA VAL A 533 33.59 11.92 -25.98
C VAL A 533 32.58 12.53 -26.95
N ALA A 534 33.02 13.53 -27.70
CA ALA A 534 32.16 14.28 -28.61
C ALA A 534 31.87 13.41 -29.85
N ALA A 535 30.80 12.61 -29.77
CA ALA A 535 30.28 11.78 -30.86
C ALA A 535 29.70 12.65 -32.00
N ARG A 536 30.58 13.37 -32.69
CA ARG A 536 30.22 14.37 -33.70
C ARG A 536 30.12 13.71 -35.08
N GLY A 537 28.90 13.29 -35.41
CA GLY A 537 28.42 13.18 -36.79
C GLY A 537 28.82 11.92 -37.57
N ARG A 538 27.80 11.19 -38.02
CA ARG A 538 27.74 10.60 -39.36
C ARG A 538 26.29 10.50 -39.82
N ALA A 539 25.77 11.61 -40.34
CA ALA A 539 24.68 11.52 -41.30
C ALA A 539 25.23 10.88 -42.58
N ARG A 540 24.41 10.06 -43.24
CA ARG A 540 24.63 9.58 -44.60
C ARG A 540 23.29 9.63 -45.34
N ASN A 541 23.41 9.79 -46.66
CA ASN A 541 22.33 9.78 -47.63
C ASN A 541 21.58 8.44 -47.63
#